data_AF-A0A221MGD4-F1
#
_entry.id   AF-A0A221MGD4-F1
#
_cell.length_a   1.000
_cell.length_b   1.000
_cell.length_c   1.000
_cell.angle_alpha   90.00
_cell.angle_beta   90.00
_cell.angle_gamma   90.00
#
_symmetry.space_group_name_H-M   'P 1'
#
loop_
_entity.id
_entity.type
_entity.pdbx_description
1 polymer ?
#
loop_
_entity_poly.entity_id
_entity_poly.type
_entity_poly.pdbx_seq_one_letter_code
_entity_poly.pdbx_strand_id
1 'polypeptide(L)'
;MGKLLNRSWVTYFIVIAMIAFLTACGTDELEDKEMKNTEKADSGEEMEKNEEKNGEDTAKKDDSSSDEKKEKDDMSQKEMNGEEVSGEVASPLLKEGETVTYSFPDEGEYKIHCDPHPVMKMTVIVKQDAPSTKHVELDIADYEYSEKELVVAPGTSITWTNRDLAEHNVHIVVK
;
A
#
# COMPACT_ATOMS: atom_id res chain seq x y z
N MET A 1 -52.22 2.02 9.57
CA MET A 1 -52.24 2.12 8.09
C MET A 1 -51.08 3.04 7.71
N GLY A 2 -50.10 2.73 6.88
CA GLY A 2 -49.95 1.75 5.81
C GLY A 2 -49.09 2.46 4.76
N LYS A 3 -47.81 2.08 4.68
CA LYS A 3 -46.76 2.61 3.80
C LYS A 3 -47.13 2.47 2.32
N LEU A 4 -46.76 3.42 1.46
CA LEU A 4 -46.50 3.20 0.02
C LEU A 4 -45.37 4.17 -0.38
N LEU A 5 -44.11 3.72 -0.44
CA LEU A 5 -43.45 3.09 -1.60
C LEU A 5 -43.59 3.92 -2.88
N ASN A 6 -42.47 4.43 -3.39
CA ASN A 6 -42.24 4.37 -4.82
C ASN A 6 -40.78 3.97 -5.10
N ARG A 7 -40.63 2.70 -5.45
CA ARG A 7 -39.41 2.06 -5.94
C ARG A 7 -39.88 1.17 -7.09
N SER A 8 -39.51 1.49 -8.32
CA SER A 8 -39.20 0.46 -9.32
C SER A 8 -38.67 1.04 -10.62
N TRP A 9 -37.53 0.46 -11.00
CA TRP A 9 -37.04 0.25 -12.35
C TRP A 9 -38.13 0.15 -13.42
N VAL A 10 -37.92 0.86 -14.53
CA VAL A 10 -38.41 0.45 -15.85
C VAL A 10 -37.22 0.46 -16.82
N THR A 11 -36.89 -0.76 -17.20
CA THR A 11 -36.08 -1.19 -18.33
C THR A 11 -36.47 -0.50 -19.64
N TYR A 12 -35.49 -0.08 -20.45
CA TYR A 12 -35.73 0.19 -21.87
C TYR A 12 -34.90 -0.78 -22.73
N PHE A 13 -35.62 -1.72 -23.34
CA PHE A 13 -35.19 -2.57 -24.45
C PHE A 13 -35.25 -1.77 -25.75
N ILE A 14 -34.17 -1.68 -26.55
CA ILE A 14 -34.27 -1.52 -28.01
C ILE A 14 -33.13 -2.28 -28.72
N VAL A 15 -33.53 -3.42 -29.32
CA VAL A 15 -33.14 -4.02 -30.61
C VAL A 15 -31.71 -4.53 -30.83
N ILE A 16 -31.58 -5.85 -30.70
CA ILE A 16 -30.56 -6.70 -31.33
C ILE A 16 -30.93 -6.88 -32.81
N ALA A 17 -30.04 -6.48 -33.73
CA ALA A 17 -30.07 -6.93 -35.12
C ALA A 17 -28.96 -7.97 -35.32
N MET A 18 -29.36 -9.23 -35.29
CA MET A 18 -28.58 -10.38 -35.75
C MET A 18 -28.38 -10.28 -37.27
N ILE A 19 -27.13 -10.19 -37.73
CA ILE A 19 -26.78 -10.59 -39.09
C ILE A 19 -25.71 -11.68 -38.96
N ALA A 20 -26.18 -12.91 -39.13
CA ALA A 20 -25.34 -14.08 -39.35
C ALA A 20 -24.96 -14.12 -40.85
N PHE A 21 -23.67 -13.96 -41.15
CA PHE A 21 -23.11 -14.44 -42.42
C PHE A 21 -22.42 -15.77 -42.16
N LEU A 22 -23.03 -16.84 -42.65
CA LEU A 22 -22.43 -18.16 -42.74
C LEU A 22 -21.71 -18.31 -44.09
N THR A 23 -20.58 -19.01 -44.01
CA THR A 23 -19.91 -19.83 -45.04
C THR A 23 -19.24 -19.11 -46.22
N ALA A 24 -17.91 -19.27 -46.31
CA ALA A 24 -17.35 -20.28 -47.20
C ALA A 24 -15.87 -20.60 -46.86
N CYS A 25 -15.52 -21.84 -47.21
CA CYS A 25 -14.26 -22.56 -47.07
C CYS A 25 -13.06 -21.87 -47.73
N GLY A 26 -11.85 -22.11 -47.19
CA GLY A 26 -10.59 -21.75 -47.84
C GLY A 26 -9.40 -22.03 -46.95
N THR A 27 -8.93 -23.28 -47.00
CA THR A 27 -7.63 -23.75 -46.51
C THR A 27 -6.47 -22.93 -47.08
N ASP A 28 -5.50 -22.56 -46.26
CA ASP A 28 -4.09 -22.75 -46.59
C ASP A 28 -3.26 -22.87 -45.31
N GLU A 29 -2.53 -23.98 -45.28
CA GLU A 29 -1.57 -24.45 -44.30
C GLU A 29 -0.23 -23.71 -44.50
N LEU A 30 0.75 -24.08 -43.68
CA LEU A 30 2.19 -23.80 -43.78
C LEU A 30 2.65 -22.52 -43.08
N GLU A 31 3.72 -22.49 -42.29
CA GLU A 31 4.56 -23.49 -41.61
C GLU A 31 5.60 -22.63 -40.85
N ASP A 32 6.00 -23.10 -39.68
CA ASP A 32 7.33 -23.00 -39.06
C ASP A 32 8.13 -21.68 -39.07
N LYS A 33 8.57 -21.29 -37.86
CA LYS A 33 9.96 -21.58 -37.45
C LYS A 33 10.22 -21.28 -35.97
N GLU A 34 10.54 -22.36 -35.26
CA GLU A 34 11.44 -22.36 -34.12
C GLU A 34 12.76 -21.66 -34.46
N MET A 35 13.29 -20.85 -33.54
CA MET A 35 14.72 -20.58 -33.48
C MET A 35 15.30 -21.19 -32.21
N LYS A 36 15.80 -22.40 -32.40
CA LYS A 36 16.78 -23.07 -31.57
C LYS A 36 18.13 -22.38 -31.77
N ASN A 37 18.73 -21.83 -30.71
CA ASN A 37 20.11 -21.37 -30.73
C ASN A 37 20.97 -22.43 -30.03
N THR A 38 21.83 -23.11 -30.78
CA THR A 38 22.82 -24.07 -30.26
C THR A 38 24.23 -23.48 -30.37
N GLU A 39 24.91 -23.49 -29.23
CA GLU A 39 26.33 -23.71 -29.00
C GLU A 39 27.37 -23.13 -29.97
N LYS A 40 28.30 -22.35 -29.41
CA LYS A 40 29.73 -22.71 -29.52
C LYS A 40 30.54 -22.16 -28.36
N ALA A 41 31.24 -23.08 -27.70
CA ALA A 41 32.29 -22.88 -26.73
C ALA A 41 33.48 -22.10 -27.30
N ASP A 42 34.15 -21.30 -26.48
CA ASP A 42 35.61 -21.28 -26.44
C ASP A 42 36.14 -20.69 -25.12
N SER A 43 37.20 -21.34 -24.63
CA SER A 43 38.27 -20.90 -23.71
C SER A 43 37.94 -19.93 -22.55
N GLY A 44 38.24 -20.22 -21.28
CA GLY A 44 39.47 -20.82 -20.76
C GLY A 44 40.28 -19.75 -20.04
N GLU A 45 40.60 -20.03 -18.78
CA GLU A 45 41.71 -19.53 -17.96
C GLU A 45 41.42 -18.58 -16.78
N GLU A 46 42.05 -19.00 -15.68
CA GLU A 46 41.92 -18.64 -14.28
C GLU A 46 42.67 -17.35 -13.94
N MET A 47 42.26 -16.67 -12.86
CA MET A 47 43.22 -16.32 -11.80
C MET A 47 42.50 -15.84 -10.54
N GLU A 48 42.36 -16.75 -9.58
CA GLU A 48 42.38 -16.40 -8.17
C GLU A 48 43.83 -16.10 -7.76
N LYS A 49 44.09 -14.90 -7.26
CA LYS A 49 45.03 -14.67 -6.16
C LYS A 49 44.87 -13.26 -5.61
N ASN A 50 44.25 -13.12 -4.45
CA ASN A 50 44.50 -11.98 -3.58
C ASN A 50 45.29 -12.49 -2.39
N GLU A 51 46.57 -12.12 -2.37
CA GLU A 51 47.48 -12.29 -1.26
C GLU A 51 47.25 -11.18 -0.23
N GLU A 52 47.17 -11.64 1.01
CA GLU A 52 47.14 -10.91 2.25
C GLU A 52 48.49 -10.22 2.54
N LYS A 53 48.47 -8.97 3.01
CA LYS A 53 49.57 -8.44 3.82
C LYS A 53 49.10 -7.41 4.85
N ASN A 54 48.87 -7.92 6.05
CA ASN A 54 49.27 -7.43 7.37
C ASN A 54 49.62 -5.93 7.50
N GLY A 55 48.72 -5.21 8.18
CA GLY A 55 49.06 -4.09 9.05
C GLY A 55 48.97 -4.56 10.50
N GLU A 56 50.13 -4.79 11.10
CA GLU A 56 50.34 -5.02 12.52
C GLU A 56 50.32 -3.66 13.24
N ASP A 57 49.40 -3.46 14.18
CA ASP A 57 49.74 -2.73 15.39
C ASP A 57 48.92 -3.27 16.57
N THR A 58 49.67 -3.81 17.52
CA THR A 58 49.26 -4.34 18.83
C THR A 58 49.60 -3.24 19.85
N ALA A 59 49.00 -3.04 21.01
CA ALA A 59 47.93 -3.67 21.75
C ALA A 59 47.50 -2.65 22.82
N LYS A 60 46.21 -2.64 23.17
CA LYS A 60 45.80 -2.32 24.54
C LYS A 60 44.55 -3.13 24.92
N LYS A 61 44.81 -4.35 25.38
CA LYS A 61 44.38 -4.93 26.67
C LYS A 61 43.52 -3.99 27.54
N ASP A 62 42.42 -4.35 28.19
CA ASP A 62 41.68 -5.58 28.44
C ASP A 62 40.28 -5.07 28.90
N ASP A 63 39.17 -5.70 28.50
CA ASP A 63 38.32 -6.46 29.44
C ASP A 63 37.06 -6.93 28.70
N SER A 64 36.79 -8.22 28.84
CA SER A 64 35.64 -8.91 28.31
C SER A 64 34.53 -8.82 29.35
N SER A 65 33.32 -8.45 28.95
CA SER A 65 32.15 -9.32 29.12
C SER A 65 30.88 -8.51 28.89
N SER A 66 29.99 -9.08 28.06
CA SER A 66 28.53 -9.11 28.25
C SER A 66 27.83 -7.78 28.54
N ASP A 67 27.18 -7.20 27.53
CA ASP A 67 25.75 -7.44 27.31
C ASP A 67 25.22 -6.48 26.24
N GLU A 68 24.91 -7.05 25.09
CA GLU A 68 24.01 -6.45 24.12
C GLU A 68 22.65 -6.22 24.79
N LYS A 69 22.27 -4.96 25.04
CA LYS A 69 20.84 -4.64 25.11
C LYS A 69 20.37 -4.17 23.74
N LYS A 70 20.23 -5.17 22.88
CA LYS A 70 19.34 -5.15 21.73
C LYS A 70 17.92 -5.16 22.30
N GLU A 71 17.33 -3.98 22.51
CA GLU A 71 15.88 -3.87 22.68
C GLU A 71 15.25 -4.05 21.28
N LYS A 72 15.21 -5.32 20.88
CA LYS A 72 14.15 -5.86 20.04
C LYS A 72 12.87 -5.73 20.87
N ASP A 73 12.21 -4.60 20.73
CA ASP A 73 10.79 -4.56 21.05
C ASP A 73 10.08 -5.23 19.88
N ASP A 74 10.02 -6.55 19.99
CA ASP A 74 9.07 -7.45 19.38
C ASP A 74 7.65 -6.96 19.71
N MET A 75 7.17 -5.96 18.99
CA MET A 75 5.75 -5.70 18.89
C MET A 75 5.18 -6.57 17.77
N SER A 76 5.03 -7.84 18.11
CA SER A 76 3.77 -8.58 17.92
C SER A 76 2.65 -7.63 17.48
N GLN A 77 2.23 -7.80 16.22
CA GLN A 77 1.00 -7.31 15.60
C GLN A 77 -0.07 -6.96 16.64
N LYS A 78 -0.07 -5.70 17.11
CA LYS A 78 -1.23 -5.13 17.77
C LYS A 78 -2.08 -4.62 16.64
N GLU A 79 -3.04 -5.45 16.23
CA GLU A 79 -4.17 -4.97 15.44
C GLU A 79 -4.73 -3.75 16.18
N MET A 80 -4.44 -2.55 15.65
CA MET A 80 -4.95 -1.30 16.20
C MET A 80 -6.41 -1.23 15.78
N ASN A 81 -7.27 -1.89 16.56
CA ASN A 81 -8.71 -1.76 16.45
C ASN A 81 -9.08 -0.28 16.64
N GLY A 82 -9.39 0.37 15.51
CA GLY A 82 -10.09 1.65 15.36
C GLY A 82 -9.90 2.63 16.51
N GLU A 83 -8.71 3.21 16.65
CA GLU A 83 -8.49 4.27 17.63
C GLU A 83 -9.30 5.51 17.23
N GLU A 84 -10.07 6.06 18.17
CA GLU A 84 -10.87 7.26 17.94
C GLU A 84 -9.99 8.51 18.00
N VAL A 85 -10.07 9.33 16.97
CA VAL A 85 -9.33 10.60 16.91
C VAL A 85 -10.04 11.63 17.75
N SER A 86 -9.45 11.97 18.91
CA SER A 86 -9.91 13.06 19.79
C SER A 86 -8.85 14.17 19.96
N GLY A 87 -7.67 13.99 19.37
CA GLY A 87 -6.53 14.89 19.46
C GLY A 87 -5.44 14.51 18.45
N GLU A 88 -4.23 15.04 18.64
CA GLU A 88 -3.07 14.64 17.85
C GLU A 88 -2.71 13.18 18.13
N VAL A 89 -2.57 12.38 17.07
CA VAL A 89 -2.26 10.95 17.15
C VAL A 89 -1.41 10.53 15.97
N ALA A 90 -0.42 9.69 16.21
CA ALA A 90 0.46 9.15 15.19
C ALA A 90 0.48 7.62 15.25
N SER A 91 0.38 6.97 14.09
CA SER A 91 0.65 5.54 13.99
C SER A 91 2.15 5.28 14.15
N PRO A 92 2.55 4.03 14.49
CA PRO A 92 3.89 3.54 14.21
C PRO A 92 4.24 3.64 12.72
N LEU A 93 5.52 3.45 12.40
CA LEU A 93 5.94 3.21 11.02
C LEU A 93 5.37 1.86 10.55
N LEU A 94 4.66 1.91 9.43
CA LEU A 94 4.02 0.80 8.76
C LEU A 94 4.96 0.27 7.69
N LYS A 95 5.26 -1.02 7.73
CA LYS A 95 5.95 -1.74 6.65
C LYS A 95 5.00 -1.98 5.48
N GLU A 96 5.54 -2.43 4.35
CA GLU A 96 4.74 -2.87 3.21
C GLU A 96 3.67 -3.88 3.65
N GLY A 97 2.42 -3.60 3.29
CA GLY A 97 1.24 -4.40 3.62
C GLY A 97 0.64 -4.17 5.00
N GLU A 98 1.31 -3.44 5.89
CA GLU A 98 0.77 -3.11 7.21
C GLU A 98 -0.32 -2.03 7.11
N THR A 99 -1.25 -2.07 8.06
CA THR A 99 -2.42 -1.19 8.09
C THR A 99 -2.57 -0.50 9.43
N VAL A 100 -3.20 0.68 9.39
CA VAL A 100 -3.71 1.35 10.59
C VAL A 100 -5.12 1.87 10.32
N THR A 101 -5.97 1.82 11.33
CA THR A 101 -7.35 2.33 11.26
C THR A 101 -7.60 3.38 12.33
N TYR A 102 -8.15 4.52 11.92
CA TYR A 102 -8.63 5.57 12.81
C TYR A 102 -10.10 5.89 12.56
N SER A 103 -10.85 6.18 13.63
CA SER A 103 -12.25 6.61 13.56
C SER A 103 -12.37 8.10 13.83
N PHE A 104 -13.23 8.78 13.07
CA PHE A 104 -13.39 10.23 13.09
C PHE A 104 -14.79 10.62 13.61
N PRO A 105 -15.02 10.61 14.94
CA PRO A 105 -16.34 10.81 15.53
C PRO A 105 -16.80 12.27 15.52
N ASP A 106 -15.87 13.22 15.51
CA ASP A 106 -16.15 14.64 15.66
C ASP A 106 -16.05 15.37 14.32
N GLU A 107 -16.84 16.44 14.17
CA GLU A 107 -16.72 17.33 13.02
C GLU A 107 -15.43 18.16 13.11
N GLY A 108 -14.78 18.37 11.98
CA GLY A 108 -13.55 19.15 11.96
C GLY A 108 -12.73 18.93 10.70
N GLU A 109 -11.62 19.68 10.63
CA GLU A 109 -10.57 19.49 9.65
C GLU A 109 -9.37 18.80 10.33
N TYR A 110 -9.00 17.64 9.81
CA TYR A 110 -7.92 16.82 10.30
C TYR A 110 -6.80 16.83 9.28
N LYS A 111 -5.63 17.35 9.67
CA LYS A 111 -4.45 17.34 8.82
C LYS A 111 -3.65 16.08 9.07
N ILE A 112 -3.35 15.39 7.99
CA ILE A 112 -2.59 14.15 8.05
C ILE A 112 -1.27 14.36 7.31
N HIS A 113 -0.20 13.89 7.91
CA HIS A 113 1.13 13.90 7.31
C HIS A 113 1.92 12.65 7.66
N CYS A 114 2.96 12.41 6.88
CA CYS A 114 3.95 11.37 7.16
C CYS A 114 5.17 12.02 7.83
N ASP A 115 5.62 11.46 8.95
CA ASP A 115 6.76 11.99 9.72
C ASP A 115 8.11 11.86 8.98
N PRO A 116 8.51 10.68 8.44
CA PRO A 116 9.78 10.56 7.74
C PRO A 116 9.78 11.23 6.36
N HIS A 117 8.60 11.57 5.83
CA HIS A 117 8.43 12.14 4.49
C HIS A 117 7.53 13.39 4.55
N PRO A 118 8.06 14.56 4.98
CA PRO A 118 7.27 15.76 5.32
C PRO A 118 6.44 16.37 4.18
N VAL A 119 6.61 15.89 2.94
CA VAL A 119 5.87 16.32 1.75
C VAL A 119 4.56 15.54 1.57
N MET A 120 4.42 14.37 2.20
CA MET A 120 3.21 13.55 2.16
C MET A 120 2.17 14.16 3.07
N LYS A 121 1.08 14.65 2.49
CA LYS A 121 0.00 15.32 3.22
C LYS A 121 -1.36 14.97 2.62
N MET A 122 -2.34 14.83 3.49
CA MET A 122 -3.74 14.81 3.11
C MET A 122 -4.59 15.51 4.17
N THR A 123 -5.84 15.82 3.82
CA THR A 123 -6.81 16.43 4.73
C THR A 123 -8.07 15.59 4.79
N VAL A 124 -8.54 15.28 5.99
CA VAL A 124 -9.87 14.68 6.21
C VAL A 124 -10.80 15.75 6.76
N ILE A 125 -11.94 15.97 6.11
CA ILE A 125 -12.96 16.92 6.54
C ILE A 125 -14.18 16.13 6.97
N VAL A 126 -14.58 16.27 8.23
CA VAL A 126 -15.71 15.56 8.82
C VAL A 126 -16.89 16.53 9.00
N LYS A 127 -18.03 16.22 8.39
CA LYS A 127 -19.24 17.07 8.42
C LYS A 127 -20.55 16.27 8.31
N GLN A 128 -21.62 16.65 9.01
CA GLN A 128 -22.90 15.92 9.02
C GLN A 128 -23.49 15.65 7.62
N ASP A 129 -23.31 16.56 6.67
CA ASP A 129 -23.91 16.50 5.33
C ASP A 129 -23.07 15.71 4.31
N ALA A 130 -21.94 15.14 4.74
CA ALA A 130 -21.10 14.29 3.90
C ALA A 130 -21.73 12.90 3.68
N PRO A 131 -21.26 12.14 2.67
CA PRO A 131 -21.66 10.76 2.48
C PRO A 131 -21.46 9.91 3.74
N SER A 132 -22.52 9.21 4.18
CA SER A 132 -22.49 8.33 5.36
C SER A 132 -21.82 6.99 5.08
N THR A 133 -20.56 7.04 4.68
CA THR A 133 -19.71 5.87 4.46
C THR A 133 -19.14 5.42 5.80
N LYS A 134 -19.43 4.19 6.23
CA LYS A 134 -18.92 3.68 7.53
C LYS A 134 -17.40 3.48 7.52
N HIS A 135 -16.88 2.96 6.41
CA HIS A 135 -15.48 2.59 6.27
C HIS A 135 -14.94 3.06 4.92
N VAL A 136 -13.77 3.68 4.95
CA VAL A 136 -13.00 4.06 3.76
C VAL A 136 -11.64 3.38 3.83
N GLU A 137 -11.20 2.81 2.71
CA GLU A 137 -9.86 2.25 2.57
C GLU A 137 -9.05 3.18 1.66
N LEU A 138 -7.84 3.52 2.10
CA LEU A 138 -6.88 4.33 1.39
C LEU A 138 -5.55 3.59 1.33
N ASP A 139 -4.81 3.81 0.26
CA ASP A 139 -3.46 3.28 0.12
C ASP A 139 -2.44 4.40 0.39
N ILE A 140 -1.27 4.01 0.88
CA ILE A 140 -0.05 4.83 0.87
C ILE A 140 0.85 4.20 -0.18
N ALA A 141 1.04 4.90 -1.30
CA ALA A 141 1.80 4.39 -2.45
C ALA A 141 2.46 5.56 -3.18
N ASP A 142 3.57 5.29 -3.85
CA ASP A 142 4.32 6.28 -4.64
C ASP A 142 4.70 7.53 -3.81
N TYR A 143 4.99 7.36 -2.51
CA TYR A 143 5.21 8.45 -1.55
C TYR A 143 4.04 9.46 -1.51
N GLU A 144 2.80 9.00 -1.69
CA GLU A 144 1.58 9.78 -1.50
C GLU A 144 0.53 9.00 -0.69
N TYR A 145 -0.36 9.71 0.01
CA TYR A 145 -1.65 9.13 0.39
C TYR A 145 -2.53 9.13 -0.86
N SER A 146 -3.29 8.05 -1.09
CA SER A 146 -4.08 7.87 -2.32
C SER A 146 -5.08 9.00 -2.59
N GLU A 147 -5.46 9.75 -1.56
CA GLU A 147 -6.29 10.95 -1.64
C GLU A 147 -5.61 12.14 -0.96
N LYS A 148 -5.67 13.32 -1.58
CA LYS A 148 -5.16 14.57 -0.99
C LYS A 148 -6.19 15.24 -0.07
N GLU A 149 -7.48 15.02 -0.33
CA GLU A 149 -8.59 15.51 0.46
C GLU A 149 -9.71 14.46 0.48
N LEU A 150 -10.28 14.20 1.66
CA LEU A 150 -11.39 13.29 1.84
C LEU A 150 -12.47 13.94 2.71
N VAL A 151 -13.73 13.85 2.27
CA VAL A 151 -14.88 14.40 2.99
C VAL A 151 -15.81 13.29 3.44
N VAL A 152 -16.03 13.15 4.75
CA VAL A 152 -16.77 12.03 5.36
C VAL A 152 -17.74 12.48 6.44
N ALA A 153 -18.71 11.64 6.76
CA ALA A 153 -19.62 11.88 7.87
C ALA A 153 -18.96 11.52 9.22
N PRO A 154 -19.42 12.08 10.33
CA PRO A 154 -18.99 11.67 11.67
C PRO A 154 -19.15 10.16 11.91
N GLY A 155 -18.15 9.58 12.57
CA GLY A 155 -18.07 8.16 12.89
C GLY A 155 -17.51 7.29 11.76
N THR A 156 -17.07 7.87 10.64
CA THR A 156 -16.36 7.11 9.60
C THR A 156 -15.01 6.61 10.13
N SER A 157 -14.71 5.33 9.90
CA SER A 157 -13.37 4.79 10.09
C SER A 157 -12.61 4.77 8.77
N ILE A 158 -11.35 5.16 8.79
CA ILE A 158 -10.47 5.15 7.64
C ILE A 158 -9.32 4.19 7.93
N THR A 159 -9.06 3.27 6.99
CA THR A 159 -7.94 2.34 7.04
C THR A 159 -6.93 2.73 5.97
N TRP A 160 -5.68 2.95 6.38
CA TRP A 160 -4.57 3.14 5.46
C TRP A 160 -3.77 1.85 5.36
N THR A 161 -3.42 1.45 4.13
CA THR A 161 -2.49 0.35 3.88
C THR A 161 -1.22 0.88 3.24
N ASN A 162 -0.06 0.58 3.82
CA ASN A 162 1.19 0.89 3.14
C ASN A 162 1.41 -0.10 1.97
N ARG A 163 1.57 0.43 0.75
CA ARG A 163 1.88 -0.34 -0.46
C ARG A 163 3.31 -0.11 -0.96
N ASP A 164 4.02 0.84 -0.36
CA ASP A 164 5.41 1.11 -0.68
C ASP A 164 6.34 0.18 0.10
N LEU A 165 7.53 -0.05 -0.47
CA LEU A 165 8.64 -0.68 0.26
C LEU A 165 9.21 0.25 1.35
N ALA A 166 9.07 1.56 1.16
CA ALA A 166 9.43 2.54 2.17
C ALA A 166 8.43 2.46 3.33
N GLU A 167 8.92 2.68 4.55
CA GLU A 167 8.04 2.74 5.71
C GLU A 167 7.37 4.12 5.80
N HIS A 168 6.09 4.11 6.15
CA HIS A 168 5.26 5.31 6.27
C HIS A 168 4.41 5.26 7.53
N ASN A 169 3.97 6.41 8.01
CA ASN A 169 2.96 6.47 9.05
C ASN A 169 1.82 7.43 8.69
N VAL A 170 0.80 7.40 9.53
CA VAL A 170 -0.35 8.31 9.51
C VAL A 170 -0.27 9.15 10.78
N HIS A 171 0.14 10.41 10.65
CA HIS A 171 0.17 11.37 11.76
C HIS A 171 -0.91 12.42 11.58
N ILE A 172 -1.92 12.38 12.45
CA ILE A 172 -3.13 13.20 12.43
C ILE A 172 -3.00 14.34 13.43
N VAL A 173 -3.26 15.57 12.97
CA VAL A 173 -3.33 16.79 13.77
C VAL A 173 -4.72 17.40 13.61
N VAL A 174 -5.43 17.59 14.72
CA VAL A 174 -6.75 18.25 14.75
C VAL A 174 -6.59 19.76 14.70
N LYS A 175 -7.45 20.46 13.97
CA LYS A 175 -7.47 21.92 13.87
C LYS A 175 -8.72 22.57 14.41
#